data_AF-A0A5D3AXV0-F1
#
_entry.id   AF-A0A5D3AXV0-F1
#
_cell.length_a   1.000
_cell.length_b   1.000
_cell.length_c   1.000
_cell.angle_alpha   90.00
_cell.angle_beta   90.00
_cell.angle_gamma   90.00
#
_symmetry.space_group_name_H-M   'P 1'
#
loop_
_entity.id
_entity.type
_entity.pdbx_description
1 polymer ?
#
loop_
_entity_poly.entity_id
_entity_poly.type
_entity_poly.pdbx_seq_one_letter_code
_entity_poly.pdbx_strand_id
1 'polypeptide(L)'
;MIKDIALPTTNDSTPVSADPSKTLSFTDDTLESSSVLHFFLSVIGDKSLEAALEESTTTDYVPLYHYTMMFAKKWDCPQALKILKAWLFQLSLMGQKHPHIKPLDVFIIAAKFDERQTAAEVIAKYKRSEDCLAPPHSGRWGFIPSNQELHMDNIPIQAWEEIPPVYTYALNRSYSTSRPDYFNDYRRMGYCSHCKNTHSNAPERAAYFLECLDK
;
A
#
# COMPACT_ATOMS: atom_id res chain seq x y z
N MET A 1 -3.83 14.63 -72.78
CA MET A 1 -4.54 15.69 -72.04
C MET A 1 -4.61 15.23 -70.59
N ILE A 2 -3.67 15.69 -69.78
CA ILE A 2 -3.55 15.36 -68.35
C ILE A 2 -4.57 16.23 -67.61
N LYS A 3 -5.41 15.63 -66.77
CA LYS A 3 -6.23 16.37 -65.80
C LYS A 3 -5.66 16.06 -64.42
N ASP A 4 -4.99 17.06 -63.86
CA ASP A 4 -4.56 17.09 -62.47
C ASP A 4 -5.78 16.99 -61.55
N ILE A 5 -5.81 15.95 -60.73
CA ILE A 5 -6.78 15.83 -59.62
C ILE A 5 -6.11 16.48 -58.42
N ALA A 6 -6.52 17.71 -58.11
CA ALA A 6 -6.16 18.36 -56.86
C ALA A 6 -6.82 17.60 -55.70
N LEU A 7 -6.00 17.10 -54.79
CA LEU A 7 -6.42 16.56 -53.49
C LEU A 7 -6.96 17.71 -52.62
N PRO A 8 -8.09 17.56 -51.91
CA PRO A 8 -8.51 18.57 -50.97
C PRO A 8 -7.59 18.57 -49.75
N THR A 9 -6.91 19.70 -49.55
CA THR A 9 -6.23 20.10 -48.32
C THR A 9 -7.26 20.26 -47.19
N THR A 10 -6.78 20.19 -45.94
CA THR A 10 -7.43 20.48 -44.64
C THR A 10 -8.14 19.32 -43.95
N ASN A 11 -7.49 18.82 -42.89
CA ASN A 11 -7.96 18.95 -41.51
C ASN A 11 -6.74 18.86 -40.59
N ASP A 12 -5.98 19.95 -40.56
CA ASP A 12 -5.04 20.21 -39.48
C ASP A 12 -5.89 20.49 -38.23
N SER A 13 -6.25 19.42 -37.53
CA SER A 13 -7.00 19.51 -36.28
C SER A 13 -6.03 19.92 -35.20
N THR A 14 -5.66 21.20 -35.21
CA THR A 14 -5.04 21.84 -34.05
C THR A 14 -6.00 21.62 -32.88
N PRO A 15 -5.55 21.01 -31.76
CA PRO A 15 -6.44 20.75 -30.64
C PRO A 15 -7.02 22.09 -30.19
N VAL A 16 -8.34 22.19 -30.20
CA VAL A 16 -9.10 23.34 -29.71
C VAL A 16 -8.54 23.69 -28.33
N SER A 17 -8.01 24.90 -28.21
CA SER A 17 -7.52 25.48 -26.96
C SER A 17 -8.54 25.21 -25.86
N ALA A 18 -8.16 24.43 -24.86
CA ALA A 18 -9.04 24.10 -23.75
C ALA A 18 -9.56 25.39 -23.12
N ASP A 19 -10.87 25.46 -22.88
CA ASP A 19 -11.50 26.57 -22.18
C ASP A 19 -10.82 26.73 -20.81
N PRO A 20 -10.14 27.86 -20.52
CA PRO A 20 -9.40 28.04 -19.29
C PRO A 20 -10.30 28.00 -18.04
N SER A 21 -11.62 28.16 -18.20
CA SER A 21 -12.58 27.96 -17.10
C SER A 21 -12.78 26.49 -16.69
N LYS A 22 -12.28 25.54 -17.49
CA LYS A 22 -12.32 24.09 -17.23
C LYS A 22 -10.94 23.52 -16.86
N THR A 23 -9.94 24.36 -16.66
CA THR A 23 -8.61 23.94 -16.27
C THR A 23 -8.57 23.72 -14.75
N LEU A 24 -8.32 22.48 -14.34
CA LEU A 24 -8.02 22.15 -12.95
C LEU A 24 -6.52 22.33 -12.71
N SER A 25 -6.15 23.19 -11.77
CA SER A 25 -4.75 23.38 -11.38
C SER A 25 -4.40 22.48 -10.21
N PHE A 26 -3.36 21.67 -10.39
CA PHE A 26 -2.75 20.87 -9.33
C PHE A 26 -1.68 21.69 -8.59
N THR A 27 -1.54 21.43 -7.29
CA THR A 27 -0.71 22.19 -6.35
C THR A 27 0.27 21.31 -5.58
N ASP A 28 0.09 19.98 -5.63
CA ASP A 28 0.94 19.01 -4.95
C ASP A 28 1.65 18.12 -5.98
N ASP A 29 2.87 18.49 -6.35
CA ASP A 29 3.64 17.81 -7.39
C ASP A 29 3.91 16.32 -7.08
N THR A 30 3.79 15.90 -5.82
CA THR A 30 4.00 14.50 -5.42
C THR A 30 2.71 13.69 -5.58
N LEU A 31 1.61 14.16 -4.98
CA LEU A 31 0.32 13.46 -5.02
C LEU A 31 -0.42 13.65 -6.33
N GLU A 32 -0.12 14.70 -7.08
CA GLU A 32 -0.84 15.10 -8.30
C GLU A 32 0.09 15.02 -9.52
N SER A 33 1.13 14.17 -9.42
CA SER A 33 2.01 13.85 -10.54
C SER A 33 1.27 13.11 -11.66
N SER A 34 1.79 13.23 -12.88
CA SER A 34 1.24 12.55 -14.06
C SER A 34 1.06 11.04 -13.86
N SER A 35 2.05 10.37 -13.25
CA SER A 35 1.97 8.92 -12.97
C SER A 35 0.85 8.58 -11.98
N VAL A 36 0.67 9.38 -10.93
CA VAL A 36 -0.40 9.16 -9.94
C VAL A 36 -1.77 9.35 -10.57
N LEU A 37 -1.93 10.39 -11.39
CA LEU A 37 -3.17 10.66 -12.13
C LEU A 37 -3.47 9.54 -13.13
N HIS A 38 -2.48 9.08 -13.90
CA HIS A 38 -2.66 7.98 -14.84
C HIS A 38 -3.07 6.69 -14.12
N PHE A 39 -2.39 6.34 -13.02
CA PHE A 39 -2.75 5.16 -12.24
C PHE A 39 -4.15 5.29 -11.60
N PHE A 40 -4.51 6.48 -11.10
CA PHE A 40 -5.86 6.76 -10.63
C PHE A 40 -6.92 6.59 -11.72
N LEU A 41 -6.66 7.08 -12.93
CA LEU A 41 -7.56 6.89 -14.08
C LEU A 41 -7.71 5.41 -14.44
N SER A 42 -6.65 4.61 -14.34
CA SER A 42 -6.73 3.15 -14.52
C SER A 42 -7.60 2.48 -13.45
N VAL A 43 -7.52 2.93 -12.19
CA VAL A 43 -8.37 2.43 -11.08
C VAL A 43 -9.85 2.67 -11.36
N ILE A 44 -10.23 3.89 -11.75
CA ILE A 44 -11.65 4.22 -12.02
C ILE A 44 -12.13 3.68 -13.38
N GLY A 45 -11.20 3.35 -14.27
CA GLY A 45 -11.45 2.71 -15.56
C GLY A 45 -11.61 1.19 -15.48
N ASP A 46 -11.71 0.62 -14.27
CA ASP A 46 -11.93 -0.81 -14.01
C ASP A 46 -10.82 -1.74 -14.55
N LYS A 47 -9.58 -1.24 -14.63
CA LYS A 47 -8.42 -2.09 -14.94
C LYS A 47 -8.06 -2.95 -13.73
N SER A 48 -7.50 -4.14 -13.95
CA SER A 48 -6.87 -4.92 -12.87
C SER A 48 -5.63 -4.22 -12.32
N LEU A 49 -5.23 -4.55 -11.09
CA LEU A 49 -3.99 -4.06 -10.47
C LEU A 49 -2.77 -4.28 -11.38
N GLU A 50 -2.60 -5.49 -11.90
CA GLU A 50 -1.45 -5.87 -12.71
C GLU A 50 -1.38 -5.05 -13.99
N ALA A 51 -2.48 -4.98 -14.76
CA ALA A 51 -2.57 -4.13 -15.94
C ALA A 51 -2.28 -2.65 -15.64
N ALA A 52 -2.79 -2.11 -14.52
CA ALA A 52 -2.53 -0.73 -14.14
C ALA A 52 -1.05 -0.47 -13.79
N LEU A 53 -0.37 -1.45 -13.19
CA LEU A 53 1.06 -1.37 -12.89
C LEU A 53 1.92 -1.53 -14.15
N GLU A 54 1.54 -2.43 -15.07
CA GLU A 54 2.25 -2.67 -16.33
C GLU A 54 2.20 -1.46 -17.28
N GLU A 55 1.08 -0.76 -17.31
CA GLU A 55 0.93 0.46 -18.11
C GLU A 55 1.54 1.71 -17.46
N SER A 56 2.00 1.60 -16.21
CA SER A 56 2.61 2.71 -15.50
C SER A 56 3.94 3.10 -16.15
N THR A 57 4.19 4.41 -16.24
CA THR A 57 5.44 4.96 -16.73
C THR A 57 6.59 4.88 -15.72
N THR A 58 6.32 4.45 -14.48
CA THR A 58 7.30 4.30 -13.41
C THR A 58 7.38 2.87 -12.92
N THR A 59 8.59 2.45 -12.51
CA THR A 59 8.85 1.17 -11.84
C THR A 59 8.72 1.27 -10.32
N ASP A 60 8.55 2.48 -9.77
CA ASP A 60 8.42 2.73 -8.33
C ASP A 60 6.98 2.50 -7.86
N TYR A 61 6.55 1.24 -7.95
CA TYR A 61 5.15 0.86 -7.74
C TYR A 61 4.65 1.10 -6.32
N VAL A 62 5.49 0.94 -5.29
CA VAL A 62 5.07 1.17 -3.90
C VAL A 62 4.76 2.65 -3.65
N PRO A 63 5.65 3.61 -3.96
CA PRO A 63 5.31 5.03 -3.92
C PRO A 63 4.09 5.39 -4.76
N LEU A 64 4.02 4.90 -6.01
CA LEU A 64 2.88 5.16 -6.89
C LEU A 64 1.55 4.77 -6.25
N TYR A 65 1.46 3.53 -5.77
CA TYR A 65 0.26 2.99 -5.14
C TYR A 65 -0.14 3.81 -3.91
N HIS A 66 0.83 4.07 -3.03
CA HIS A 66 0.61 4.85 -1.81
C HIS A 66 0.12 6.27 -2.13
N TYR A 67 0.74 6.95 -3.09
CA TYR A 67 0.35 8.30 -3.50
C TYR A 67 -1.00 8.33 -4.18
N THR A 68 -1.37 7.32 -4.98
CA THR A 68 -2.72 7.23 -5.55
C THR A 68 -3.78 7.04 -4.47
N MET A 69 -3.51 6.27 -3.41
CA MET A 69 -4.44 6.20 -2.26
C MET A 69 -4.55 7.55 -1.54
N MET A 70 -3.44 8.26 -1.34
CA MET A 70 -3.45 9.59 -0.73
C MET A 70 -4.20 10.60 -1.60
N PHE A 71 -4.01 10.55 -2.92
CA PHE A 71 -4.74 11.36 -3.90
C PHE A 71 -6.25 11.10 -3.81
N ALA A 72 -6.68 9.83 -3.85
CA ALA A 72 -8.09 9.47 -3.74
C ALA A 72 -8.71 9.94 -2.42
N LYS A 73 -7.93 9.95 -1.33
CA LYS A 73 -8.36 10.51 -0.04
C LYS A 73 -8.42 12.04 -0.07
N LYS A 74 -7.42 12.72 -0.64
CA LYS A 74 -7.35 14.19 -0.75
C LYS A 74 -8.52 14.76 -1.54
N TRP A 75 -8.89 14.09 -2.63
CA TRP A 75 -9.96 14.51 -3.54
C TRP A 75 -11.32 13.87 -3.24
N ASP A 76 -11.49 13.29 -2.04
CA ASP A 76 -12.73 12.68 -1.57
C ASP A 76 -13.38 11.73 -2.59
N CYS A 77 -12.59 10.78 -3.08
CA CYS A 77 -12.98 9.78 -4.07
C CYS A 77 -13.20 8.41 -3.41
N PRO A 78 -14.32 8.18 -2.67
CA PRO A 78 -14.51 6.99 -1.85
C PRO A 78 -14.56 5.69 -2.65
N GLN A 79 -15.10 5.73 -3.88
CA GLN A 79 -15.19 4.54 -4.73
C GLN A 79 -13.80 4.09 -5.21
N ALA A 80 -12.96 5.02 -5.66
CA ALA A 80 -11.59 4.73 -6.05
C ALA A 80 -10.78 4.21 -4.84
N LEU A 81 -10.94 4.86 -3.69
CA LEU A 81 -10.28 4.41 -2.46
C LEU A 81 -10.73 3.01 -2.03
N LYS A 82 -12.01 2.67 -2.21
CA LYS A 82 -12.52 1.31 -1.96
C LYS A 82 -11.86 0.26 -2.86
N ILE A 83 -11.70 0.55 -4.15
CA ILE A 83 -11.01 -0.35 -5.11
C ILE A 83 -9.55 -0.53 -4.68
N LEU A 84 -8.85 0.56 -4.38
CA LEU A 84 -7.47 0.52 -3.90
C LEU A 84 -7.33 -0.26 -2.58
N LYS A 85 -8.28 -0.14 -1.65
CA LYS A 85 -8.25 -0.96 -0.42
C LYS A 85 -8.47 -2.44 -0.72
N ALA A 86 -9.35 -2.78 -1.67
CA ALA A 86 -9.55 -4.16 -2.10
C ALA A 86 -8.31 -4.76 -2.76
N TRP A 87 -7.61 -4.02 -3.62
CA TRP A 87 -6.33 -4.43 -4.18
C TRP A 87 -5.25 -4.60 -3.11
N LEU A 88 -5.22 -3.72 -2.11
CA LEU A 88 -4.28 -3.81 -0.99
C LEU A 88 -4.53 -5.09 -0.18
N PHE A 89 -5.79 -5.45 0.03
CA PHE A 89 -6.16 -6.71 0.64
C PHE A 89 -5.74 -7.90 -0.23
N GLN A 90 -5.94 -7.87 -1.55
CA GLN A 90 -5.46 -8.93 -2.45
C GLN A 90 -3.93 -9.11 -2.37
N LEU A 91 -3.17 -8.01 -2.32
CA LEU A 91 -1.73 -8.03 -2.13
C LEU A 91 -1.32 -8.70 -0.81
N SER A 92 -2.09 -8.49 0.27
CA SER A 92 -1.84 -9.17 1.56
C SER A 92 -1.95 -10.69 1.46
N LEU A 93 -2.86 -11.19 0.63
CA LEU A 93 -3.08 -12.63 0.41
C LEU A 93 -1.94 -13.26 -0.41
N MET A 94 -1.23 -12.49 -1.23
CA MET A 94 -0.11 -12.97 -2.03
C MET A 94 1.15 -13.24 -1.18
N GLY A 95 1.26 -12.62 0.00
CA GLY A 95 2.43 -12.70 0.86
C GLY A 95 3.70 -12.25 0.12
N GLN A 96 4.74 -13.08 0.12
CA GLN A 96 6.03 -12.75 -0.51
C GLN A 96 6.04 -12.89 -2.05
N LYS A 97 4.95 -13.40 -2.65
CA LYS A 97 4.95 -13.83 -4.06
C LYS A 97 4.88 -12.67 -5.06
N HIS A 98 4.38 -11.51 -4.65
CA HIS A 98 4.27 -10.38 -5.56
C HIS A 98 5.68 -9.83 -5.89
N PRO A 99 6.01 -9.57 -7.17
CA PRO A 99 7.39 -9.27 -7.59
C PRO A 99 7.93 -7.97 -6.99
N HIS A 100 7.08 -6.94 -6.87
CA HIS A 100 7.52 -5.59 -6.55
C HIS A 100 7.09 -5.11 -5.16
N ILE A 101 5.79 -5.17 -4.88
CA ILE A 101 5.20 -4.81 -3.58
C ILE A 101 5.39 -5.97 -2.61
N LYS A 102 6.05 -5.73 -1.47
CA LYS A 102 6.34 -6.76 -0.46
C LYS A 102 5.42 -6.63 0.76
N PRO A 103 5.30 -7.67 1.61
CA PRO A 103 4.44 -7.64 2.79
C PRO A 103 4.65 -6.42 3.69
N LEU A 104 5.90 -5.96 3.89
CA LEU A 104 6.16 -4.76 4.69
C LEU A 104 5.48 -3.52 4.09
N ASP A 105 5.54 -3.35 2.77
CA ASP A 105 4.89 -2.21 2.10
C ASP A 105 3.37 -2.27 2.28
N VAL A 106 2.77 -3.45 2.11
CA VAL A 106 1.33 -3.66 2.31
C VAL A 106 0.94 -3.36 3.76
N PHE A 107 1.73 -3.81 4.73
CA PHE A 107 1.49 -3.57 6.15
C PHE A 107 1.51 -2.08 6.49
N ILE A 108 2.52 -1.34 6.03
CA ILE A 108 2.66 0.09 6.31
C ILE A 108 1.54 0.88 5.63
N ILE A 109 1.23 0.60 4.36
CA ILE A 109 0.12 1.25 3.67
C ILE A 109 -1.19 0.95 4.39
N ALA A 110 -1.45 -0.30 4.77
CA ALA A 110 -2.65 -0.66 5.50
C ALA A 110 -2.74 0.12 6.83
N ALA A 111 -1.64 0.22 7.57
CA ALA A 111 -1.59 0.96 8.81
C ALA A 111 -1.88 2.47 8.62
N LYS A 112 -1.30 3.10 7.59
CA LYS A 112 -1.53 4.52 7.27
C LYS A 112 -2.97 4.85 6.87
N PHE A 113 -3.72 3.85 6.39
CA PHE A 113 -5.13 3.99 5.99
C PHE A 113 -6.12 3.38 6.99
N ASP A 114 -5.66 2.96 8.17
CA ASP A 114 -6.44 2.27 9.21
C ASP A 114 -7.13 0.98 8.71
N GLU A 115 -6.52 0.29 7.75
CA GLU A 115 -6.99 -0.98 7.20
C GLU A 115 -6.52 -2.15 8.07
N ARG A 116 -7.12 -2.27 9.26
CA ARG A 116 -6.72 -3.25 10.29
C ARG A 116 -6.80 -4.70 9.80
N GLN A 117 -7.87 -5.05 9.09
CA GLN A 117 -8.05 -6.39 8.54
C GLN A 117 -6.92 -6.74 7.57
N THR A 118 -6.55 -5.81 6.69
CA THR A 118 -5.45 -6.01 5.74
C THR A 118 -4.12 -6.15 6.45
N ALA A 119 -3.83 -5.30 7.44
CA ALA A 119 -2.60 -5.41 8.22
C ALA A 119 -2.53 -6.73 9.03
N ALA A 120 -3.64 -7.15 9.62
CA ALA A 120 -3.78 -8.43 10.30
C ALA A 120 -3.52 -9.60 9.33
N GLU A 121 -4.09 -9.56 8.14
CA GLU A 121 -3.90 -10.58 7.10
C GLU A 121 -2.45 -10.64 6.64
N VAL A 122 -1.79 -9.50 6.42
CA VAL A 122 -0.36 -9.44 6.09
C VAL A 122 0.45 -10.17 7.14
N ILE A 123 0.19 -9.87 8.42
CA ILE A 123 0.90 -10.52 9.51
C ILE A 123 0.61 -12.02 9.47
N ALA A 124 -0.66 -12.45 9.50
CA ALA A 124 -1.07 -13.85 9.54
C ALA A 124 -0.52 -14.70 8.37
N LYS A 125 -0.43 -14.11 7.17
CA LYS A 125 0.09 -14.78 5.97
C LYS A 125 1.60 -14.68 5.82
N TYR A 126 2.26 -13.86 6.63
CA TYR A 126 3.70 -13.72 6.59
C TYR A 126 4.36 -15.05 6.94
N LYS A 127 4.98 -15.67 5.94
CA LYS A 127 5.78 -16.87 6.08
C LYS A 127 7.20 -16.58 5.63
N ARG A 128 8.16 -17.08 6.41
CA ARG A 128 9.54 -17.05 6.00
C ARG A 128 9.71 -17.88 4.71
N SER A 129 10.53 -17.39 3.80
CA SER A 129 10.90 -18.04 2.54
C SER A 129 12.40 -17.82 2.31
N GLU A 130 13.05 -18.73 1.58
CA GLU A 130 14.44 -18.57 1.15
C GLU A 130 14.54 -17.94 -0.25
N ASP A 131 13.41 -17.67 -0.89
CA ASP A 131 13.33 -17.32 -2.31
C ASP A 131 13.63 -15.84 -2.58
N CYS A 132 13.45 -14.96 -1.58
CA CYS A 132 13.54 -13.51 -1.73
C CYS A 132 14.48 -12.92 -0.67
N LEU A 133 15.79 -13.06 -0.88
CA LEU A 133 16.82 -12.50 0.00
C LEU A 133 17.37 -11.15 -0.49
N ALA A 134 17.13 -10.82 -1.77
CA ALA A 134 17.55 -9.55 -2.36
C ALA A 134 16.47 -8.46 -2.18
N PRO A 135 16.85 -7.21 -1.90
CA PRO A 135 15.90 -6.11 -1.79
C PRO A 135 15.23 -5.84 -3.14
N PRO A 136 13.91 -5.58 -3.17
CA PRO A 136 13.23 -5.18 -4.39
C PRO A 136 13.74 -3.82 -4.86
N HIS A 137 13.76 -3.62 -6.18
CA HIS A 137 14.13 -2.34 -6.78
C HIS A 137 13.17 -1.19 -6.43
N SER A 138 11.96 -1.50 -5.96
CA SER A 138 10.86 -0.54 -5.80
C SER A 138 10.29 -0.44 -4.38
N GLY A 139 11.08 -0.77 -3.35
CA GLY A 139 10.68 -0.62 -1.95
C GLY A 139 10.80 0.82 -1.44
N ARG A 140 9.79 1.32 -0.71
CA ARG A 140 9.80 2.67 -0.10
C ARG A 140 10.33 2.66 1.32
N TRP A 141 9.91 1.68 2.11
CA TRP A 141 10.19 1.62 3.55
C TRP A 141 11.26 0.59 3.89
N GLY A 142 12.15 0.34 2.92
CA GLY A 142 13.21 -0.65 2.99
C GLY A 142 12.71 -2.08 2.78
N PHE A 143 13.47 -3.04 3.28
CA PHE A 143 13.29 -4.45 2.94
C PHE A 143 13.57 -5.34 4.15
N ILE A 144 12.63 -6.26 4.40
CA ILE A 144 12.85 -7.38 5.31
C ILE A 144 13.17 -8.60 4.45
N PRO A 145 14.38 -9.16 4.53
CA PRO A 145 14.71 -10.43 3.91
C PRO A 145 13.64 -11.48 4.20
N SER A 146 13.20 -12.23 3.19
CA SER A 146 12.10 -13.17 3.36
C SER A 146 12.40 -14.30 4.36
N ASN A 147 13.66 -14.53 4.74
CA ASN A 147 14.05 -15.49 5.77
C ASN A 147 13.97 -14.94 7.20
N GLN A 148 13.61 -13.67 7.37
CA GLN A 148 13.38 -13.02 8.66
C GLN A 148 11.89 -12.92 8.98
N GLU A 149 11.54 -12.70 10.24
CA GLU A 149 10.15 -12.55 10.67
C GLU A 149 9.70 -11.08 10.50
N LEU A 150 8.40 -10.87 10.25
CA LEU A 150 7.79 -9.54 10.29
C LEU A 150 7.70 -9.07 11.74
N HIS A 151 8.82 -8.57 12.25
CA HIS A 151 9.04 -8.12 13.62
C HIS A 151 9.69 -6.74 13.60
N MET A 152 9.43 -5.92 14.63
CA MET A 152 9.97 -4.56 14.73
C MET A 152 11.50 -4.53 14.63
N ASP A 153 12.20 -5.50 15.23
CA ASP A 153 13.67 -5.59 15.17
C ASP A 153 14.23 -5.79 13.74
N ASN A 154 13.41 -6.31 12.82
CA ASN A 154 13.80 -6.53 11.42
C ASN A 154 13.31 -5.41 10.50
N ILE A 155 12.45 -4.51 10.98
CA ILE A 155 11.95 -3.37 10.22
C ILE A 155 13.00 -2.24 10.28
N PRO A 156 13.40 -1.64 9.14
CA PRO A 156 14.30 -0.49 9.13
C PRO A 156 13.77 0.67 9.96
N ILE A 157 14.64 1.35 10.72
CA ILE A 157 14.26 2.46 11.62
C ILE A 157 13.46 3.55 10.88
N GLN A 158 13.83 3.86 9.64
CA GLN A 158 13.13 4.85 8.81
C GLN A 158 11.65 4.49 8.56
N ALA A 159 11.31 3.21 8.55
CA ALA A 159 9.94 2.74 8.41
C ALA A 159 9.16 2.80 9.72
N TRP A 160 9.83 2.87 10.88
CA TRP A 160 9.15 2.94 12.18
C TRP A 160 8.36 4.23 12.32
N GLU A 161 8.92 5.35 11.84
CA GLU A 161 8.28 6.66 11.89
C GLU A 161 7.00 6.74 11.06
N GLU A 162 6.85 5.83 10.09
CA GLU A 162 5.72 5.78 9.16
C GLU A 162 4.60 4.84 9.63
N ILE A 163 4.84 4.02 10.67
CA ILE A 163 3.87 3.08 11.23
C ILE A 163 3.17 3.73 12.43
N PRO A 164 1.84 3.90 12.40
CA PRO A 164 1.09 4.40 13.55
C PRO A 164 1.33 3.56 14.83
N PRO A 165 1.40 4.18 16.02
CA PRO A 165 1.77 3.51 17.28
C PRO A 165 0.95 2.27 17.64
N VAL A 166 -0.32 2.25 17.23
CA VAL A 166 -1.22 1.13 17.49
C VAL A 166 -0.76 -0.15 16.77
N TYR A 167 -0.22 -0.01 15.56
CA TYR A 167 0.24 -1.12 14.74
C TYR A 167 1.62 -1.62 15.20
N THR A 168 2.52 -0.72 15.61
CA THR A 168 3.79 -1.11 16.24
C THR A 168 3.55 -1.84 17.55
N TYR A 169 2.58 -1.38 18.34
CA TYR A 169 2.17 -2.05 19.58
C TYR A 169 1.65 -3.47 19.32
N ALA A 170 0.74 -3.64 18.36
CA ALA A 170 0.17 -4.94 18.02
C ALA A 170 1.25 -5.92 17.54
N LEU A 171 2.18 -5.46 16.69
CA LEU A 171 3.35 -6.24 16.25
C LEU A 171 4.22 -6.64 17.44
N ASN A 172 4.66 -5.70 18.29
CA ASN A 172 5.54 -6.03 19.42
C ASN A 172 4.89 -7.06 20.37
N ARG A 173 3.62 -6.85 20.72
CA ARG A 173 2.92 -7.71 21.68
C ARG A 173 2.71 -9.12 21.17
N SER A 174 2.62 -9.27 19.86
CA SER A 174 2.46 -10.57 19.24
C SER A 174 3.69 -11.47 19.35
N TYR A 175 4.87 -10.92 19.63
CA TYR A 175 6.11 -11.68 19.82
C TYR A 175 6.56 -11.74 21.29
N SER A 176 6.21 -10.77 22.14
CA SER A 176 6.57 -10.78 23.56
C SER A 176 5.96 -11.95 24.34
N THR A 177 4.81 -12.49 23.92
CA THR A 177 4.18 -13.66 24.58
C THR A 177 4.82 -15.00 24.22
N SER A 178 5.92 -15.00 23.44
CA SER A 178 6.75 -16.18 23.15
C SER A 178 8.03 -16.24 23.99
N ARG A 179 8.34 -15.20 24.77
CA ARG A 179 9.46 -15.18 25.71
C ARG A 179 8.94 -15.10 27.13
N PRO A 180 9.35 -15.99 28.05
CA PRO A 180 9.05 -15.81 29.47
C PRO A 180 9.79 -14.55 29.95
N ASP A 181 8.98 -13.56 30.35
CA ASP A 181 9.27 -12.39 31.18
C ASP A 181 10.70 -11.87 31.23
N TYR A 182 10.98 -10.74 30.58
CA TYR A 182 11.82 -9.66 31.09
C TYR A 182 11.61 -8.44 30.18
N PHE A 183 10.63 -7.57 30.48
CA PHE A 183 10.65 -6.10 30.24
C PHE A 183 9.24 -5.54 30.49
N ASN A 184 9.01 -5.13 31.73
CA ASN A 184 7.92 -4.23 32.12
C ASN A 184 8.39 -2.79 31.85
N ASP A 185 7.78 -2.03 30.93
CA ASP A 185 7.58 -0.59 31.18
C ASP A 185 6.57 0.19 30.30
N TYR A 186 5.58 -0.45 29.67
CA TYR A 186 4.47 0.28 29.04
C TYR A 186 3.13 -0.01 29.76
N ARG A 187 3.03 0.41 31.02
CA ARG A 187 1.76 0.47 31.75
C ARG A 187 1.03 1.79 31.44
N ARG A 188 0.04 1.72 30.55
CA ARG A 188 -1.27 2.43 30.55
C ARG A 188 -1.85 2.48 29.12
N MET A 189 -2.16 1.33 28.57
CA MET A 189 -3.24 1.21 27.58
C MET A 189 -4.19 0.13 28.09
N GLY A 190 -5.48 0.45 28.11
CA GLY A 190 -6.53 -0.32 28.78
C GLY A 190 -6.42 -1.81 28.47
N TYR A 191 -6.38 -2.61 29.54
CA TYR A 191 -6.37 -4.06 29.42
C TYR A 191 -7.73 -4.52 28.86
N CYS A 192 -7.77 -4.99 27.62
CA CYS A 192 -8.91 -5.78 27.16
C CYS A 192 -8.87 -7.13 27.88
N SER A 193 -9.80 -7.35 28.80
CA SER A 193 -9.91 -8.57 29.62
C SER A 193 -10.24 -9.82 28.79
N HIS A 194 -10.67 -9.63 27.52
CA HIS A 194 -10.94 -10.71 26.56
C HIS A 194 -9.69 -11.18 25.80
N CYS A 195 -8.58 -10.43 25.83
CA CYS A 195 -7.34 -10.77 25.12
C CYS A 195 -6.50 -11.86 25.82
N LYS A 196 -7.14 -12.90 26.35
CA LYS A 196 -6.44 -14.10 26.85
C LYS A 196 -6.04 -14.96 25.65
N ASN A 197 -4.76 -14.92 25.31
CA ASN A 197 -4.10 -15.63 24.20
C ASN A 197 -4.47 -17.12 24.14
N THR A 198 -5.25 -17.52 23.14
CA THR A 198 -5.43 -18.93 22.73
C THR A 198 -4.66 -19.29 21.46
N HIS A 199 -4.00 -18.32 20.81
CA HIS A 199 -3.32 -18.50 19.53
C HIS A 199 -1.85 -18.91 19.72
N SER A 200 -1.42 -19.94 18.99
CA SER A 200 -0.10 -20.56 19.12
C SER A 200 1.00 -19.86 18.31
N ASN A 201 0.65 -19.04 17.32
CA ASN A 201 1.61 -18.39 16.42
C ASN A 201 1.60 -16.86 16.58
N ALA A 202 2.80 -16.25 16.57
CA ALA A 202 2.98 -14.81 16.75
C ALA A 202 2.17 -13.94 15.77
N PRO A 203 2.03 -14.32 14.48
CA PRO A 203 1.21 -13.57 13.57
C PRO A 203 -0.29 -13.53 13.88
N GLU A 204 -0.88 -14.67 14.26
CA GLU A 204 -2.30 -14.75 14.63
C GLU A 204 -2.61 -13.87 15.85
N ARG A 205 -1.65 -13.78 16.79
CA ARG A 205 -1.77 -12.88 17.95
C ARG A 205 -1.76 -11.41 17.56
N ALA A 206 -0.96 -11.03 16.57
CA ALA A 206 -0.85 -9.64 16.13
C ALA A 206 -2.14 -9.19 15.45
N ALA A 207 -2.67 -10.04 14.55
CA ALA A 207 -3.97 -9.88 13.92
C ALA A 207 -5.07 -9.70 14.97
N TYR A 208 -5.08 -10.58 15.97
CA TYR A 208 -6.02 -10.50 17.09
C TYR A 208 -5.92 -9.18 17.88
N PHE A 209 -4.70 -8.69 18.17
CA PHE A 209 -4.54 -7.40 18.83
C PHE A 209 -5.06 -6.23 17.99
N LEU A 210 -4.84 -6.25 16.67
CA LEU A 210 -5.38 -5.23 15.76
C LEU A 210 -6.91 -5.23 15.71
N GLU A 211 -7.54 -6.40 15.79
CA GLU A 211 -9.01 -6.55 15.77
C GLU A 211 -9.67 -6.20 17.13
N CYS A 212 -8.95 -6.32 18.24
CA CYS A 212 -9.51 -6.14 19.58
C CYS A 212 -9.45 -4.70 20.13
N LEU A 213 -8.81 -3.77 19.43
CA LEU A 213 -8.60 -2.40 19.93
C LEU A 213 -9.84 -1.48 19.83
N ASP A 214 -10.95 -1.97 19.27
CA ASP A 214 -12.24 -1.25 19.18
C ASP A 214 -13.20 -1.51 20.36
N LYS A 215 -12.77 -2.18 21.43
CA LYS A 215 -13.61 -2.51 22.59
C LYS A 215 -13.15 -1.89 23.89
#